data_AF-A0AAJ1NG85-F1
#
_entry.id   AF-A0AAJ1NG85-F1
#
_cell.length_a   1.000
_cell.length_b   1.000
_cell.length_c   1.000
_cell.angle_alpha   90.00
_cell.angle_beta   90.00
_cell.angle_gamma   90.00
#
_symmetry.space_group_name_H-M   'P 1'
#
loop_
_entity.id
_entity.type
_entity.pdbx_description
1 polymer ?
#
loop_
_entity_poly.entity_id
_entity_poly.type
_entity_poly.pdbx_seq_one_letter_code
_entity_poly.pdbx_strand_id
1 'polypeptide(L)'
;MATKIVVYTKNNCGDCKRAKFMFEACPIDVGLIEKNVDESEVFMDELNILYSSYTLPTFVFEDGEVIRGFHEGKIMNNLGL
;
A
#
# COMPACT_ATOMS: atom_id res chain seq x y z
N MET A 1 -7.93 -5.34 16.63
CA MET A 1 -7.20 -6.28 15.75
C MET A 1 -6.60 -5.42 14.68
N ALA A 2 -5.27 -5.27 14.67
CA ALA A 2 -4.61 -4.35 13.77
C ALA A 2 -4.60 -4.96 12.36
N THR A 3 -5.18 -4.28 11.38
CA THR A 3 -5.14 -4.74 9.98
C THR A 3 -3.77 -4.38 9.43
N LYS A 4 -2.89 -5.36 9.15
CA LYS A 4 -1.60 -5.05 8.55
C LYS A 4 -1.76 -4.82 7.05
N ILE A 5 -1.11 -3.78 6.57
CA ILE A 5 -1.16 -3.35 5.17
C ILE A 5 0.27 -3.17 4.70
N VAL A 6 0.68 -3.94 3.70
CA VAL A 6 1.97 -3.75 3.04
C VAL A 6 1.77 -2.75 1.92
N VAL A 7 2.44 -1.60 2.00
CA VAL A 7 2.45 -0.60 0.93
C VAL A 7 3.77 -0.67 0.19
N TYR A 8 3.68 -0.90 -1.12
CA TYR A 8 4.83 -0.76 -2.00
C TYR A 8 4.90 0.68 -2.49
N THR A 9 6.03 1.31 -2.21
CA THR A 9 6.30 2.70 -2.54
C THR A 9 7.59 2.82 -3.34
N LYS A 10 7.82 4.00 -3.92
CA LYS A 10 9.11 4.41 -4.49
C LYS A 10 9.44 5.81 -4.01
N ASN A 11 10.73 6.16 -4.06
CA ASN A 11 11.23 7.45 -3.59
C ASN A 11 10.56 8.67 -4.25
N ASN A 12 10.10 8.52 -5.50
CA ASN A 12 9.49 9.59 -6.29
C ASN A 12 8.00 9.33 -6.61
N CYS A 13 7.14 9.21 -5.59
CA CYS A 13 5.70 9.12 -5.80
C CYS A 13 4.91 9.98 -4.80
N GLY A 14 4.25 11.03 -5.29
CA GLY A 14 3.44 11.94 -4.48
C GLY A 14 2.20 11.27 -3.90
N ASP A 15 1.62 10.32 -4.64
CA ASP A 15 0.44 9.55 -4.22
C ASP A 15 0.75 8.61 -3.05
N CYS A 16 1.98 8.08 -2.95
CA CYS A 16 2.39 7.29 -1.79
C CYS A 16 2.39 8.11 -0.50
N LYS A 17 2.88 9.35 -0.55
CA LYS A 17 2.90 10.24 0.63
C LYS A 17 1.48 10.55 1.08
N ARG A 18 0.56 10.84 0.14
CA ARG A 18 -0.85 11.07 0.45
C ARG A 18 -1.50 9.86 1.10
N ALA A 19 -1.24 8.67 0.59
CA ALA A 19 -1.75 7.44 1.18
C ALA A 19 -1.30 7.28 2.62
N LYS A 20 0.00 7.45 2.88
CA LYS A 20 0.55 7.37 4.24
C LYS A 20 -0.15 8.33 5.19
N PHE A 21 -0.30 9.60 4.80
CA PHE A 21 -1.03 10.59 5.58
C PHE A 21 -2.49 10.18 5.85
N MET A 22 -3.17 9.58 4.87
CA MET A 22 -4.54 9.08 5.07
C MET A 22 -4.61 7.94 6.08
N PHE A 23 -3.67 7.01 6.03
CA PHE A 23 -3.66 5.89 6.97
C PHE A 23 -3.20 6.33 8.37
N GLU A 24 -2.25 7.25 8.50
CA GLU A 24 -1.90 7.85 9.79
C GLU A 24 -3.05 8.68 10.37
N ALA A 25 -3.88 9.28 9.52
CA ALA A 25 -5.08 10.01 9.93
C ALA A 25 -6.31 9.11 10.17
N CYS A 26 -6.24 7.83 9.83
CA CYS A 26 -7.35 6.91 10.04
C CYS A 26 -7.49 6.57 11.54
N PRO A 27 -8.71 6.59 12.10
CA PRO A 27 -8.97 6.27 13.50
C PRO A 27 -8.89 4.76 13.82
N ILE A 28 -8.53 3.95 12.84
CA ILE A 28 -8.39 2.49 12.95
C ILE A 28 -6.91 2.13 13.12
N ASP A 29 -6.64 1.11 13.93
CA ASP A 29 -5.28 0.60 14.14
C ASP A 29 -4.86 -0.21 12.89
N VAL A 30 -4.15 0.44 11.97
CA VAL A 30 -3.60 -0.16 10.74
C VAL A 30 -2.08 -0.23 10.83
N GLY A 31 -1.54 -1.44 10.75
CA GLY A 31 -0.11 -1.66 10.74
C GLY A 31 0.46 -1.52 9.33
N LEU A 32 0.93 -0.33 8.97
CA LEU A 32 1.58 -0.13 7.66
C LEU A 32 3.02 -0.59 7.63
N ILE A 33 3.32 -1.44 6.64
CA ILE A 33 4.67 -1.89 6.32
C ILE A 33 5.04 -1.28 4.98
N GLU A 34 5.92 -0.29 5.02
CA GLU A 34 6.42 0.38 3.82
C GLU A 34 7.56 -0.43 3.20
N LYS A 35 7.36 -0.88 1.95
CA LYS A 35 8.39 -1.54 1.14
C LYS A 35 8.77 -0.62 -0.02
N ASN A 36 9.98 -0.09 0.01
CA ASN A 36 10.47 0.82 -1.03
C ASN A 36 11.16 0.04 -2.15
N VAL A 37 10.53 -0.04 -3.32
CA VAL A 37 11.07 -0.78 -4.48
C VAL A 37 12.31 -0.10 -5.08
N ASP A 38 12.56 1.17 -4.76
CA ASP A 38 13.73 1.93 -5.20
C ASP A 38 14.98 1.59 -4.37
N GLU A 39 14.78 1.21 -3.09
CA GLU A 39 15.86 0.85 -2.17
C GLU A 39 16.22 -0.63 -2.25
N SER A 40 15.31 -1.47 -2.74
CA SER A 40 15.55 -2.90 -2.88
C SER A 40 14.80 -3.46 -4.08
N GLU A 41 15.59 -3.96 -5.04
CA GLU A 41 15.10 -4.62 -6.25
C GLU A 41 14.23 -5.84 -5.90
N VAL A 42 14.46 -6.48 -4.75
CA VAL A 42 13.65 -7.61 -4.26
C VAL A 42 12.19 -7.19 -4.09
N PHE A 43 11.90 -5.97 -3.62
CA PHE A 43 10.53 -5.51 -3.46
C PHE A 43 9.87 -5.18 -4.80
N MET A 44 10.66 -4.74 -5.79
CA MET A 44 10.20 -4.54 -7.16
C MET A 44 9.82 -5.89 -7.78
N ASP A 45 10.67 -6.90 -7.59
CA ASP A 45 10.46 -8.27 -8.07
C ASP A 45 9.27 -8.93 -7.37
N GLU A 46 9.13 -8.72 -6.05
CA GLU A 46 7.99 -9.17 -5.26
C GLU A 46 6.67 -8.58 -5.80
N LEU A 47 6.65 -7.26 -6.05
CA LEU A 47 5.50 -6.56 -6.64
C LEU A 47 5.14 -7.10 -8.04
N ASN A 48 6.15 -7.38 -8.86
CA ASN A 48 5.95 -7.90 -10.21
C ASN A 48 5.49 -9.35 -10.23
N ILE A 49 6.20 -10.21 -9.50
CA ILE A 49 6.02 -11.66 -9.57
C ILE A 49 4.79 -12.08 -8.77
N LEU A 50 4.65 -11.60 -7.53
CA LEU A 50 3.53 -12.02 -6.68
C LEU A 50 2.24 -11.28 -7.02
N TYR A 51 2.33 -9.99 -7.33
CA TYR A 51 1.15 -9.15 -7.50
C TYR A 51 0.88 -8.74 -8.96
N SER A 52 1.75 -9.12 -9.91
CA SER A 52 1.64 -8.77 -11.34
C SER A 52 1.23 -7.31 -11.54
N SER A 53 1.85 -6.44 -10.75
CA SER A 53 1.60 -5.00 -10.74
C SER A 53 2.87 -4.25 -11.07
N TYR A 54 2.73 -3.23 -11.91
CA TYR A 54 3.79 -2.28 -12.24
C TYR A 54 3.45 -0.86 -11.76
N THR A 55 2.25 -0.69 -11.21
CA THR A 55 1.72 0.59 -10.72
C THR A 55 2.03 0.77 -9.24
N LEU A 56 2.51 1.96 -8.89
CA LEU A 56 2.81 2.39 -7.54
C LEU A 56 1.95 3.61 -7.21
N PRO A 57 1.42 3.74 -5.98
CA PRO A 57 1.49 2.78 -4.86
C PRO A 57 0.63 1.54 -5.08
N THR A 58 1.07 0.39 -4.57
CA THR A 58 0.22 -0.82 -4.42
C THR A 58 0.08 -1.14 -2.95
N PHE A 59 -1.16 -1.41 -2.52
CA PHE A 59 -1.49 -1.80 -1.15
C PHE A 59 -1.92 -3.25 -1.14
N VAL A 60 -1.31 -4.04 -0.25
CA VAL A 60 -1.67 -5.43 0.00
C VAL A 60 -2.18 -5.52 1.42
N PHE A 61 -3.45 -5.85 1.55
CA PHE A 61 -4.11 -6.05 2.84
C PHE A 61 -3.91 -7.50 3.30
N GLU A 62 -3.86 -7.72 4.62
CA GLU A 62 -3.83 -9.08 5.20
C GLU A 62 -5.04 -9.94 4.81
N ASP A 63 -6.15 -9.32 4.41
CA ASP A 63 -7.36 -10.01 3.91
C ASP A 63 -7.14 -10.64 2.51
N GLY A 64 -5.99 -10.38 1.88
CA GLY A 64 -5.65 -10.85 0.53
C GLY A 64 -6.09 -9.88 -0.58
N GLU A 65 -6.69 -8.74 -0.21
CA GLU A 65 -7.01 -7.72 -1.19
C GLU A 65 -5.76 -6.92 -1.61
N VAL A 66 -5.65 -6.69 -2.92
CA VAL A 66 -4.53 -5.96 -3.52
C VAL A 66 -5.09 -4.75 -4.28
N ILE A 67 -4.90 -3.55 -3.73
CA ILE A 67 -5.29 -2.30 -4.37
C ILE A 67 -4.09 -1.76 -5.13
N ARG A 68 -4.21 -1.77 -6.46
CA ARG A 68 -3.19 -1.27 -7.39
C ARG A 68 -3.49 0.19 -7.69
N GLY A 69 -2.57 1.08 -7.35
CA GLY A 69 -2.73 2.53 -7.49
C GLY A 69 -3.37 3.19 -6.26
N PHE A 70 -3.25 4.51 -6.19
CA PHE A 70 -3.86 5.31 -5.13
C PHE A 70 -5.35 5.54 -5.43
N HIS A 71 -6.20 4.69 -4.85
CA HIS A 71 -7.64 4.81 -4.92
C HIS A 71 -8.22 5.03 -3.52
N GLU A 72 -8.26 6.29 -3.06
CA GLU A 72 -8.79 6.65 -1.73
C GLU A 72 -10.13 5.97 -1.44
N GLY A 73 -11.06 6.01 -2.40
CA GLY A 73 -12.40 5.43 -2.21
C GLY A 73 -12.41 3.91 -2.07
N LYS A 74 -11.49 3.18 -2.73
CA LYS A 74 -11.40 1.72 -2.54
C LYS A 74 -10.73 1.39 -1.21
N ILE A 75 -9.69 2.12 -0.86
CA ILE A 75 -8.97 1.95 0.41
C ILE A 75 -9.93 2.20 1.58
N MET A 76 -10.69 3.30 1.57
CA MET A 76 -11.66 3.60 2.63
C MET A 76 -12.77 2.56 2.72
N ASN A 77 -13.36 2.18 1.57
CA ASN A 77 -14.41 1.17 1.54
C ASN A 77 -13.93 -0.19 2.07
N ASN A 78 -12.67 -0.56 1.79
CA ASN A 78 -12.07 -1.79 2.31
C ASN A 78 -11.68 -1.74 3.78
N LEU A 79 -11.40 -0.54 4.27
CA LEU A 79 -11.23 -0.29 5.70
C LEU A 79 -12.57 -0.18 6.44
N GLY A 80 -13.70 -0.22 5.72
CA GLY A 80 -15.04 -0.14 6.30
C GLY A 80 -15.50 1.29 6.65
N LEU A 81 -14.94 2.30 5.97
CA LEU A 81 -15.31 3.72 6.04
C LEU A 81 -16.13 4.11 4.81
#